data_AF-A0A6I6MPS4-F1
#
_entry.id   AF-A0A6I6MPS4-F1
#
_cell.length_a   1.000
_cell.length_b   1.000
_cell.length_c   1.000
_cell.angle_alpha   90.00
_cell.angle_beta   90.00
_cell.angle_gamma   90.00
#
_symmetry.space_group_name_H-M   'P 1'
#
loop_
_entity.id
_entity.type
_entity.pdbx_description
1 polymer ?
#
loop_
_entity_poly.entity_id
_entity_poly.type
_entity_poly.pdbx_seq_one_letter_code
_entity_poly.pdbx_strand_id
1 'polypeptide(L)'
;MSGEWTGAGLPPVAAARIAEVRSSGTWSSALSTGEFTALRAVGFEPVGQVMGSAVYHVGRSGRYWGYHDCLYAGARYTFGGGAAPLALSGQGAPSAGLVQVLDQARRSALERMTAECSVLGGDGVVAAQLTVAPFVAQPNCLEFKVIGTAVRAAGTVRAPQPFTCHLDGQGFAKLVSAGWVPVELLYGMSVGVRHDDYTTRAQARSWSNVEVTGWSELVQAVRADARAHLRAQSGRRGGDGVILSSGRLRIWDEPCIRSGNNDQKDHVAEATLLGTTVARFTTAREQPPRTLTVMPLDPERRRRTTRRTATDMR
;
A
#
# COMPACT_ATOMS: atom_id res chain seq x y z
N MET A 1 31.05 2.99 19.54
CA MET A 1 30.69 1.63 19.97
C MET A 1 29.38 1.24 19.32
N SER A 2 29.42 0.50 18.22
CA SER A 2 28.23 -0.07 17.57
C SER A 2 27.83 -1.34 18.32
N GLY A 3 26.94 -1.22 19.30
CA GLY A 3 26.36 -2.39 19.97
C GLY A 3 25.60 -3.27 18.99
N GLU A 4 25.51 -4.57 19.29
CA GLU A 4 24.65 -5.50 18.56
C GLU A 4 23.21 -4.98 18.56
N TRP A 5 22.61 -4.89 17.39
CA TRP A 5 21.23 -4.42 17.25
C TRP A 5 20.26 -5.55 17.62
N THR A 6 19.42 -5.31 18.62
CA THR A 6 18.46 -6.29 19.16
C THR A 6 17.19 -6.40 18.32
N GLY A 7 17.14 -5.76 17.15
CA GLY A 7 15.95 -5.70 16.28
C GLY A 7 14.91 -4.66 16.69
N ALA A 8 15.08 -4.01 17.85
CA ALA A 8 14.26 -2.91 18.35
C ALA A 8 14.92 -1.55 18.12
N GLY A 9 14.11 -0.52 17.81
CA GLY A 9 14.60 0.83 17.56
C GLY A 9 15.41 0.97 16.27
N LEU A 10 16.14 2.08 16.16
CA LEU A 10 16.94 2.38 14.97
C LEU A 10 18.17 1.48 14.86
N PRO A 11 18.45 0.90 13.68
CA PRO A 11 19.73 0.24 13.42
C PRO A 11 20.90 1.21 13.66
N PRO A 12 22.04 0.75 14.20
CA PRO A 12 23.21 1.59 14.48
C PRO A 12 23.72 2.38 13.26
N VAL A 13 23.68 1.78 12.07
CA VAL A 13 24.09 2.43 10.81
C VAL A 13 23.15 3.58 10.45
N ALA A 14 21.84 3.42 10.66
CA ALA A 14 20.87 4.49 10.46
C ALA A 14 21.11 5.64 11.44
N ALA A 15 21.36 5.34 12.71
CA ALA A 15 21.66 6.35 13.72
C ALA A 15 22.93 7.16 13.40
N ALA A 16 23.99 6.50 12.92
CA ALA A 16 25.23 7.15 12.50
C ALA A 16 24.99 8.09 11.31
N ARG A 17 24.27 7.64 10.28
CA ARG A 17 23.91 8.45 9.11
C ARG A 17 23.09 9.69 9.50
N ILE A 18 22.13 9.54 10.40
CA ILE A 18 21.34 10.67 10.89
C ILE A 18 22.21 11.69 11.65
N ALA A 19 23.17 11.23 12.45
CA ALA A 19 24.10 12.12 13.16
C ALA A 19 24.95 12.94 12.18
N GLU A 20 25.38 12.35 11.07
CA GLU A 20 26.13 13.03 9.99
C GLU A 20 25.27 14.06 9.23
N VAL A 21 24.01 13.72 8.92
CA VAL A 21 23.07 14.68 8.32
C VAL A 21 22.89 15.91 9.23
N ARG A 22 22.77 15.69 10.55
CA ARG A 22 22.65 16.77 11.53
C ARG A 22 23.92 17.62 11.66
N SER A 23 25.10 17.02 11.56
CA SER A 23 26.37 17.76 11.72
C SER A 23 26.77 18.51 10.46
N SER A 24 26.49 17.97 9.28
CA SER A 24 26.86 18.58 7.99
C SER A 24 25.82 19.58 7.47
N GLY A 25 24.55 19.44 7.89
CA GLY A 25 23.43 20.20 7.32
C GLY A 25 23.04 19.78 5.90
N THR A 26 23.69 18.76 5.33
CA THR A 26 23.41 18.24 3.99
C THR A 26 22.50 17.01 4.08
N TRP A 27 21.57 16.89 3.15
CA TRP A 27 20.60 15.80 3.10
C TRP A 27 20.39 15.32 1.66
N SER A 28 20.03 14.03 1.49
CA SER A 28 19.74 13.42 0.20
C SER A 28 18.25 13.11 0.05
N SER A 29 17.75 13.04 -1.19
CA SER A 29 16.36 12.71 -1.52
C SER A 29 16.30 11.58 -2.54
N ALA A 30 15.23 10.79 -2.52
CA ALA A 30 14.86 9.94 -3.63
C ALA A 30 14.00 10.66 -4.70
N LEU A 31 13.68 11.94 -4.50
CA LEU A 31 12.75 12.70 -5.35
C LEU A 31 13.41 13.27 -6.59
N SER A 32 12.66 13.35 -7.69
CA SER A 32 13.04 14.14 -8.86
C SER A 32 12.99 15.65 -8.57
N THR A 33 13.59 16.48 -9.44
CA THR A 33 13.56 17.94 -9.30
C THR A 33 12.13 18.50 -9.30
N GLY A 34 11.26 17.98 -10.16
CA GLY A 34 9.86 18.39 -10.23
C GLY A 34 9.04 17.97 -9.02
N GLU A 35 9.32 16.80 -8.44
CA GLU A 35 8.70 16.36 -7.19
C GLU A 35 9.16 17.19 -6.00
N PHE A 36 10.46 17.49 -5.93
CA PHE A 36 11.05 18.36 -4.91
C PHE A 36 10.37 19.73 -4.89
N THR A 37 10.23 20.38 -6.06
CA THR A 37 9.60 21.70 -6.13
C THR A 37 8.10 21.65 -5.82
N ALA A 38 7.40 20.59 -6.25
CA ALA A 38 5.97 20.44 -6.00
C ALA A 38 5.64 20.30 -4.51
N LEU A 39 6.43 19.53 -3.76
CA LEU A 39 6.26 19.40 -2.30
C LEU A 39 6.42 20.73 -1.58
N ARG A 40 7.44 21.52 -1.95
CA ARG A 40 7.68 22.83 -1.35
C ARG A 40 6.56 23.81 -1.63
N ALA A 41 5.96 23.74 -2.82
CA ALA A 41 4.84 24.59 -3.21
C ALA A 41 3.59 24.38 -2.31
N VAL A 42 3.43 23.20 -1.70
CA VAL A 42 2.36 22.90 -0.74
C VAL A 42 2.83 22.97 0.72
N GLY A 43 3.99 23.57 0.98
CA GLY A 43 4.50 23.85 2.32
C GLY A 43 5.18 22.67 3.01
N PHE A 44 5.75 21.73 2.25
CA PHE A 44 6.53 20.61 2.78
C PHE A 44 7.99 20.68 2.34
N GLU A 45 8.90 20.58 3.30
CA GLU A 45 10.34 20.61 3.10
C GLU A 45 10.92 19.20 3.28
N PRO A 46 11.62 18.65 2.28
CA PRO A 46 12.34 17.40 2.43
C PRO A 46 13.46 17.52 3.48
N VAL A 47 13.58 16.52 4.36
CA VAL A 47 14.60 16.49 5.43
C VAL A 47 15.61 15.37 5.28
N GLY A 48 15.37 14.41 4.38
CA GLY A 48 16.30 13.33 4.10
C GLY A 48 15.62 12.05 3.58
N GLN A 49 16.38 11.20 2.90
CA GLN A 49 15.96 9.86 2.54
C GLN A 49 15.88 9.00 3.81
N VAL A 50 14.84 8.17 3.92
CA VAL A 50 14.65 7.20 5.00
C VAL A 50 14.47 5.80 4.43
N MET A 51 14.86 4.81 5.21
CA MET A 51 14.77 3.40 4.85
C MET A 51 14.37 2.56 6.06
N GLY A 52 13.51 1.58 5.80
CA GLY A 52 13.23 0.48 6.73
C GLY A 52 13.46 -0.84 6.02
N SER A 53 14.12 -1.78 6.69
CA SER A 53 14.22 -3.16 6.20
C SER A 53 13.89 -4.13 7.31
N ALA A 54 13.24 -5.23 6.96
CA ALA A 54 13.02 -6.36 7.81
C ALA A 54 13.18 -7.66 7.02
N VAL A 55 14.11 -8.51 7.45
CA VAL A 55 14.33 -9.82 6.85
C VAL A 55 13.65 -10.86 7.74
N TYR A 56 12.75 -11.63 7.15
CA TYR A 56 12.05 -12.71 7.84
C TYR A 56 12.41 -14.02 7.19
N HIS A 57 12.88 -14.96 8.01
CA HIS A 57 12.87 -16.36 7.63
C HIS A 57 11.42 -16.82 7.65
N VAL A 58 10.82 -16.89 6.46
CA VAL A 58 9.55 -17.58 6.30
C VAL A 58 9.94 -19.04 6.28
N GLY A 59 9.78 -19.70 7.42
CA GLY A 59 10.13 -21.11 7.53
C GLY A 59 9.55 -21.89 6.36
N ARG A 60 10.20 -22.97 5.96
CA ARG A 60 9.68 -23.96 5.01
C ARG A 60 9.78 -25.32 5.70
N SER A 61 8.85 -25.68 6.59
CA SER A 61 8.91 -26.96 7.31
C SER A 61 8.04 -28.02 6.61
N GLY A 62 8.66 -29.15 6.28
CA GLY A 62 8.01 -30.37 5.79
C GLY A 62 7.55 -30.34 4.33
N ARG A 63 6.63 -31.25 3.93
CA ARG A 63 6.02 -31.42 2.58
C ARG A 63 5.19 -30.19 2.08
N TYR A 64 5.60 -29.00 2.52
CA TYR A 64 5.33 -27.63 2.07
C TYR A 64 4.10 -26.92 2.67
N TRP A 65 4.24 -26.47 3.93
CA TRP A 65 3.40 -25.50 4.69
C TRP A 65 1.88 -25.69 4.78
N GLY A 66 1.24 -26.57 3.99
CA GLY A 66 -0.20 -26.80 4.02
C GLY A 66 -1.06 -25.55 3.80
N TYR A 67 -0.48 -24.40 3.44
CA TYR A 67 -1.22 -23.15 3.27
C TYR A 67 -2.14 -23.22 2.06
N HIS A 68 -1.80 -24.09 1.10
CA HIS A 68 -2.60 -24.40 -0.09
C HIS A 68 -3.63 -25.51 0.16
N ASP A 69 -3.95 -25.82 1.42
CA ASP A 69 -5.03 -26.75 1.75
C ASP A 69 -6.39 -26.18 1.31
N CYS A 70 -7.04 -26.85 0.36
CA CYS A 70 -8.35 -26.47 -0.18
C CYS A 70 -9.54 -26.70 0.76
N LEU A 71 -9.35 -27.35 1.91
CA LEU A 71 -10.38 -27.71 2.90
C LEU A 71 -11.53 -28.58 2.34
N TYR A 72 -11.41 -29.09 1.11
CA TYR A 72 -12.46 -29.90 0.50
C TYR A 72 -12.44 -31.34 1.02
N ALA A 73 -13.47 -31.73 1.76
CA ALA A 73 -13.62 -33.09 2.29
C ALA A 73 -13.74 -34.15 1.18
N GLY A 74 -14.33 -33.78 0.05
CA GLY A 74 -14.53 -34.65 -1.12
C GLY A 74 -13.27 -34.87 -1.95
N ALA A 75 -12.15 -34.20 -1.65
CA ALA A 75 -10.94 -34.19 -2.48
C ALA A 75 -10.31 -35.58 -2.70
N ARG A 76 -10.61 -36.57 -1.85
CA ARG A 76 -10.13 -37.95 -2.03
C ARG A 76 -10.84 -38.71 -3.13
N TYR A 77 -12.01 -38.24 -3.55
CA TYR A 77 -12.86 -38.94 -4.50
C TYR A 77 -12.83 -38.22 -5.84
N THR A 78 -12.30 -38.89 -6.87
CA THR A 78 -12.24 -38.36 -8.24
C THR A 78 -13.60 -37.97 -8.80
N PHE A 79 -14.69 -38.53 -8.28
CA PHE A 79 -16.08 -38.19 -8.62
C PHE A 79 -16.87 -37.75 -7.38
N GLY A 80 -16.19 -37.13 -6.41
CA GLY A 80 -16.83 -36.57 -5.22
C GLY A 80 -17.96 -35.62 -5.61
N GLY A 81 -19.16 -35.87 -5.09
CA GLY A 81 -20.30 -34.97 -5.23
C GLY A 81 -20.15 -33.75 -4.33
N GLY A 82 -20.47 -32.56 -4.84
CA GLY A 82 -20.48 -31.31 -4.09
C GLY A 82 -19.45 -30.29 -4.56
N ALA A 83 -19.78 -29.00 -4.46
CA ALA A 83 -18.89 -27.92 -4.84
C ALA A 83 -17.70 -27.82 -3.88
N ALA A 84 -16.51 -27.63 -4.42
CA ALA A 84 -15.33 -27.34 -3.61
C ALA A 84 -15.52 -26.00 -2.88
N PRO A 85 -15.29 -25.92 -1.57
CA PRO A 85 -15.28 -24.66 -0.86
C PRO A 85 -14.09 -23.81 -1.32
N LEU A 86 -14.17 -22.53 -1.00
CA LEU A 86 -13.08 -21.60 -1.17
C LEU A 86 -12.38 -21.34 0.17
N ALA A 87 -11.13 -21.77 0.29
CA ALA A 87 -10.32 -21.56 1.49
C ALA A 87 -9.58 -20.21 1.38
N LEU A 88 -10.08 -19.18 2.07
CA LEU A 88 -9.51 -17.82 2.06
C LEU A 88 -8.73 -17.51 3.35
N SER A 89 -7.55 -16.91 3.21
CA SER A 89 -6.72 -16.52 4.35
C SER A 89 -7.44 -15.57 5.32
N GLY A 90 -8.22 -14.60 4.84
CA GLY A 90 -8.95 -13.66 5.69
C GLY A 90 -10.11 -14.30 6.46
N GLN A 91 -10.50 -15.53 6.08
CA GLN A 91 -11.54 -16.32 6.74
C GLN A 91 -10.96 -17.44 7.63
N GLY A 92 -9.67 -17.37 7.96
CA GLY A 92 -9.01 -18.34 8.84
C GLY A 92 -8.61 -19.65 8.16
N ALA A 93 -8.56 -19.70 6.82
CA ALA A 93 -7.97 -20.84 6.12
C ALA A 93 -6.50 -21.06 6.53
N PRO A 94 -5.92 -22.23 6.26
CA PRO A 94 -4.53 -22.54 6.63
C PRO A 94 -3.49 -21.51 6.13
N SER A 95 -3.78 -20.77 5.05
CA SER A 95 -2.97 -19.66 4.56
C SER A 95 -2.94 -18.41 5.44
N ALA A 96 -3.84 -18.29 6.42
CA ALA A 96 -3.91 -17.15 7.33
C ALA A 96 -2.60 -16.92 8.10
N GLY A 97 -1.96 -17.97 8.59
CA GLY A 97 -0.71 -17.86 9.34
C GLY A 97 0.44 -17.28 8.51
N LEU A 98 0.55 -17.69 7.24
CA LEU A 98 1.52 -17.11 6.30
C LEU A 98 1.24 -15.62 6.07
N VAL A 99 -0.01 -15.25 5.78
CA VAL A 99 -0.40 -13.85 5.54
C VAL A 99 -0.12 -12.98 6.76
N GLN A 100 -0.34 -13.49 7.98
CA GLN A 100 -0.02 -12.78 9.23
C GLN A 100 1.48 -12.51 9.39
N VAL A 101 2.34 -13.49 9.08
CA VAL A 101 3.81 -13.32 9.15
C VAL A 101 4.28 -12.27 8.14
N LEU A 102 3.76 -12.31 6.90
CA LEU A 102 4.12 -11.33 5.86
C LEU A 102 3.64 -9.92 6.23
N ASP A 103 2.45 -9.78 6.80
CA ASP A 103 1.94 -8.49 7.29
C ASP A 103 2.77 -7.95 8.47
N GLN A 104 3.14 -8.83 9.41
CA GLN A 104 4.02 -8.45 10.53
C GLN A 104 5.38 -7.97 10.04
N ALA A 105 5.99 -8.69 9.09
CA ALA A 105 7.29 -8.34 8.53
C ALA A 105 7.29 -6.96 7.87
N ARG A 106 6.24 -6.69 7.08
CA ARG A 106 6.02 -5.38 6.49
C ARG A 106 5.85 -4.29 7.55
N ARG A 107 5.01 -4.50 8.56
CA ARG A 107 4.78 -3.50 9.62
C ARG A 107 6.08 -3.14 10.32
N SER A 108 6.92 -4.13 10.63
CA SER A 108 8.24 -3.88 11.22
C SER A 108 9.17 -3.08 10.29
N ALA A 109 9.14 -3.29 8.97
CA ALA A 109 9.90 -2.46 8.03
C ALA A 109 9.38 -1.00 8.02
N LEU A 110 8.07 -0.80 7.99
CA LEU A 110 7.46 0.53 8.02
C LEU A 110 7.73 1.26 9.34
N GLU A 111 7.60 0.58 10.48
CA GLU A 111 7.90 1.13 11.81
C GLU A 111 9.35 1.61 11.93
N ARG A 112 10.30 0.88 11.32
CA ARG A 112 11.72 1.30 11.30
C ARG A 112 11.92 2.55 10.45
N MET A 113 11.29 2.62 9.28
CA MET A 113 11.34 3.80 8.43
C MET A 113 10.69 5.03 9.09
N THR A 114 9.53 4.87 9.74
CA THR A 114 8.85 5.97 10.43
C THR A 114 9.62 6.42 11.67
N ALA A 115 10.26 5.50 12.40
CA ALA A 115 11.19 5.87 13.47
C ALA A 115 12.35 6.73 12.94
N GLU A 116 12.91 6.37 11.79
CA GLU A 116 13.99 7.15 11.16
C GLU A 116 13.51 8.54 10.74
N CYS A 117 12.31 8.63 10.14
CA CYS A 117 11.64 9.87 9.81
C CYS A 117 11.49 10.78 11.05
N SER A 118 10.96 10.24 12.15
CA SER A 118 10.78 10.98 13.41
C SER A 118 12.10 11.53 13.95
N VAL A 119 13.18 10.74 13.91
CA VAL A 119 14.49 11.19 14.41
C VAL A 119 15.11 12.25 13.49
N LEU A 120 14.86 12.21 12.18
CA LEU A 120 15.20 13.33 11.28
C LEU A 120 14.30 14.57 11.48
N GLY A 121 13.23 14.42 12.27
CA GLY A 121 12.20 15.44 12.51
C GLY A 121 11.23 15.61 11.34
N GLY A 122 11.13 14.63 10.45
CA GLY A 122 10.07 14.62 9.45
C GLY A 122 8.71 14.26 10.08
N ASP A 123 7.64 14.79 9.51
CA ASP A 123 6.25 14.52 9.91
C ASP A 123 5.57 13.51 9.00
N GLY A 124 6.29 13.03 8.00
CA GLY A 124 5.86 11.93 7.16
C GLY A 124 6.85 11.58 6.08
N VAL A 125 6.56 10.50 5.38
CA VAL A 125 7.37 9.97 4.29
C VAL A 125 6.54 9.98 3.01
N VAL A 126 7.10 10.56 1.96
CA VAL A 126 6.55 10.57 0.60
C VAL A 126 7.41 9.71 -0.33
N ALA A 127 6.85 9.37 -1.50
CA ALA A 127 7.47 8.47 -2.46
C ALA A 127 7.93 7.14 -1.83
N ALA A 128 7.17 6.63 -0.86
CA ALA A 128 7.50 5.40 -0.16
C ALA A 128 7.30 4.20 -1.08
N GLN A 129 8.38 3.49 -1.38
CA GLN A 129 8.40 2.31 -2.23
C GLN A 129 8.64 1.06 -1.38
N LEU A 130 7.63 0.22 -1.25
CA LEU A 130 7.74 -1.08 -0.59
C LEU A 130 8.09 -2.16 -1.60
N THR A 131 9.20 -2.85 -1.38
CA THR A 131 9.64 -4.02 -2.15
C THR A 131 9.69 -5.24 -1.25
N VAL A 132 9.18 -6.37 -1.75
CA VAL A 132 9.29 -7.68 -1.11
C VAL A 132 10.04 -8.59 -2.07
N ALA A 133 11.20 -9.10 -1.65
CA ALA A 133 12.06 -9.92 -2.50
C ALA A 133 12.75 -11.02 -1.67
N PRO A 134 13.14 -12.15 -2.29
CA PRO A 134 14.05 -13.10 -1.67
C PRO A 134 15.33 -12.40 -1.20
N PHE A 135 15.80 -12.76 -0.01
CA PHE A 135 17.06 -12.25 0.52
C PHE A 135 18.22 -12.92 -0.20
N VAL A 136 19.08 -12.11 -0.84
CA VAL A 136 20.14 -12.60 -1.76
C VAL A 136 21.06 -13.63 -1.10
N ALA A 137 21.39 -13.44 0.18
CA ALA A 137 22.27 -14.36 0.89
C ALA A 137 21.57 -15.64 1.39
N GLN A 138 20.23 -15.67 1.41
CA GLN A 138 19.47 -16.83 1.89
C GLN A 138 18.06 -16.89 1.25
N PRO A 139 17.86 -17.74 0.23
CA PRO A 139 16.62 -17.75 -0.57
C PRO A 139 15.32 -18.03 0.19
N ASN A 140 15.39 -18.68 1.36
CA ASN A 140 14.22 -18.97 2.21
C ASN A 140 13.84 -17.80 3.13
N CYS A 141 14.60 -16.70 3.07
CA CYS A 141 14.28 -15.46 3.76
C CYS A 141 13.72 -14.45 2.77
N LEU A 142 12.72 -13.69 3.19
CA LEU A 142 12.19 -12.55 2.43
C LEU A 142 12.64 -11.25 3.07
N GLU A 143 13.18 -10.34 2.26
CA GLU A 143 13.43 -8.95 2.65
C GLU A 143 12.20 -8.11 2.32
N PHE A 144 11.68 -7.43 3.34
CA PHE A 144 10.73 -6.35 3.23
C PHE A 144 11.48 -5.05 3.36
N LYS A 145 11.61 -4.31 2.27
CA LYS A 145 12.35 -3.06 2.22
C LYS A 145 11.44 -1.92 1.79
N VAL A 146 11.46 -0.85 2.56
CA VAL A 146 10.78 0.40 2.22
C VAL A 146 11.78 1.54 2.19
N ILE A 147 11.73 2.36 1.14
CA ILE A 147 12.56 3.56 0.97
C ILE A 147 11.64 4.71 0.60
N GLY A 148 11.89 5.90 1.16
CA GLY A 148 11.18 7.12 0.76
C GLY A 148 11.94 8.36 1.20
N THR A 149 11.31 9.53 1.03
CA THR A 149 11.85 10.81 1.50
C THR A 149 11.02 11.30 2.68
N ALA A 150 11.68 11.51 3.82
CA ALA A 150 11.08 12.19 4.96
C ALA A 150 10.89 13.66 4.63
N VAL A 151 9.71 14.20 4.96
CA VAL A 151 9.31 15.58 4.73
C VAL A 151 8.81 16.21 6.02
N ARG A 152 8.98 17.52 6.14
CA ARG A 152 8.53 18.32 7.25
C ARG A 152 7.56 19.39 6.77
N ALA A 153 6.38 19.47 7.35
CA ALA A 153 5.44 20.56 7.06
C ALA A 153 5.97 21.89 7.64
N ALA A 154 5.71 23.00 6.96
CA ALA A 154 6.02 24.34 7.48
C ALA A 154 5.09 24.77 8.63
N GLY A 155 3.90 24.15 8.74
CA GLY A 155 2.90 24.47 9.75
C GLY A 155 3.27 24.04 11.17
N THR A 156 2.48 24.51 12.13
CA THR A 156 2.61 24.18 13.56
C THR A 156 1.85 22.92 13.96
N VAL A 157 0.90 22.48 13.13
CA VAL A 157 0.12 21.26 13.37
C VAL A 157 0.95 20.05 12.96
N ARG A 158 1.16 19.14 13.92
CA ARG A 158 1.92 17.91 13.73
C ARG A 158 1.03 16.72 14.10
N ALA A 159 0.94 15.73 13.22
CA ALA A 159 0.31 14.47 13.57
C ALA A 159 1.16 13.76 14.65
N PRO A 160 0.55 13.01 15.58
CA PRO A 160 1.29 12.32 16.64
C PRO A 160 2.21 11.21 16.10
N GLN A 161 1.95 10.71 14.89
CA GLN A 161 2.82 9.78 14.18
C GLN A 161 3.06 10.26 12.75
N PRO A 162 4.26 10.04 12.19
CA PRO A 162 4.54 10.41 10.82
C PRO A 162 3.60 9.70 9.84
N PHE A 163 3.06 10.42 8.86
CA PHE A 163 2.29 9.78 7.80
C PHE A 163 3.22 8.99 6.87
N THR A 164 2.69 8.01 6.16
CA THR A 164 3.43 7.28 5.12
C THR A 164 2.63 7.24 3.82
N CYS A 165 3.29 7.58 2.70
CA CYS A 165 2.63 7.80 1.43
C CYS A 165 3.45 7.25 0.27
N HIS A 166 2.82 6.48 -0.62
CA HIS A 166 3.46 6.00 -1.85
C HIS A 166 3.54 7.08 -2.95
N LEU A 167 2.68 8.11 -2.87
CA LEU A 167 2.63 9.14 -3.90
C LEU A 167 3.96 9.88 -3.98
N ASP A 168 4.37 10.17 -5.21
CA ASP A 168 5.49 11.04 -5.49
C ASP A 168 5.20 12.50 -5.05
N GLY A 169 6.20 13.37 -5.11
CA GLY A 169 6.04 14.75 -4.65
C GLY A 169 4.95 15.54 -5.39
N GLN A 170 4.73 15.25 -6.68
CA GLN A 170 3.70 15.91 -7.48
C GLN A 170 2.30 15.42 -7.13
N GLY A 171 2.12 14.10 -6.99
CA GLY A 171 0.88 13.48 -6.57
C GLY A 171 0.50 13.90 -5.15
N PHE A 172 1.48 13.95 -4.24
CA PHE A 172 1.29 14.49 -2.90
C PHE A 172 0.83 15.94 -2.93
N ALA A 173 1.50 16.80 -3.71
CA ALA A 173 1.11 18.21 -3.83
C ALA A 173 -0.33 18.37 -4.33
N LYS A 174 -0.72 17.64 -5.37
CA LYS A 174 -2.09 17.64 -5.90
C LYS A 174 -3.10 17.15 -4.85
N LEU A 175 -2.76 16.12 -4.08
CA LEU A 175 -3.61 15.58 -3.03
C LEU A 175 -3.89 16.63 -1.94
N VAL A 176 -2.82 17.28 -1.45
CA VAL A 176 -2.91 18.35 -0.43
C VAL A 176 -3.69 19.55 -0.94
N SER A 177 -3.42 20.00 -2.17
CA SER A 177 -4.16 21.11 -2.79
C SER A 177 -5.65 20.80 -2.96
N ALA A 178 -6.03 19.54 -3.10
CA ALA A 178 -7.43 19.11 -3.20
C ALA A 178 -8.12 18.94 -1.83
N GLY A 179 -7.47 19.28 -0.72
CA GLY A 179 -8.02 19.16 0.64
C GLY A 179 -7.92 17.74 1.23
N TRP A 180 -6.97 16.93 0.75
CA TRP A 180 -6.71 15.59 1.25
C TRP A 180 -5.26 15.45 1.75
N VAL A 181 -5.04 14.73 2.84
CA VAL A 181 -3.71 14.40 3.35
C VAL A 181 -3.54 12.89 3.46
N PRO A 182 -2.34 12.36 3.19
CA PRO A 182 -2.05 10.96 3.44
C PRO A 182 -1.98 10.68 4.95
N VAL A 183 -2.37 9.48 5.34
CA VAL A 183 -2.33 9.02 6.73
C VAL A 183 -1.34 7.86 6.87
N GLU A 184 -1.50 6.79 6.09
CA GLU A 184 -0.68 5.58 6.24
C GLU A 184 -0.58 4.79 4.93
N LEU A 185 0.59 4.20 4.69
CA LEU A 185 0.83 3.23 3.63
C LEU A 185 0.30 1.86 4.05
N LEU A 186 -0.73 1.42 3.34
CA LEU A 186 -1.45 0.18 3.58
C LEU A 186 -1.01 -0.90 2.61
N TYR A 187 -1.06 -2.14 3.09
CA TYR A 187 -0.81 -3.32 2.29
C TYR A 187 -1.85 -4.39 2.62
N GLY A 188 -2.64 -4.79 1.62
CA GLY A 188 -3.61 -5.86 1.74
C GLY A 188 -3.09 -7.08 1.00
N MET A 189 -3.08 -8.22 1.67
CA MET A 189 -2.72 -9.49 1.06
C MET A 189 -3.77 -10.55 1.41
N SER A 190 -4.12 -11.38 0.43
CA SER A 190 -4.94 -12.56 0.64
C SER A 190 -4.41 -13.71 -0.22
N VAL A 191 -4.52 -14.92 0.33
CA VAL A 191 -4.25 -16.18 -0.37
C VAL A 191 -5.50 -17.04 -0.30
N GLY A 192 -6.02 -17.38 -1.47
CA GLY A 192 -7.18 -18.26 -1.65
C GLY A 192 -6.77 -19.58 -2.28
N VAL A 193 -7.44 -20.66 -1.89
CA VAL A 193 -7.24 -21.99 -2.45
C VAL A 193 -8.60 -22.60 -2.78
N ARG A 194 -8.72 -23.20 -3.96
CA ARG A 194 -9.91 -23.94 -4.37
C ARG A 194 -9.51 -25.24 -5.05
N HIS A 195 -10.21 -26.33 -4.72
CA HIS A 195 -10.07 -27.60 -5.41
C HIS A 195 -10.80 -27.62 -6.75
N ASP A 196 -10.23 -28.31 -7.74
CA ASP A 196 -10.90 -28.59 -9.02
C ASP A 196 -11.95 -29.70 -8.87
N ASP A 197 -13.13 -29.31 -8.39
CA ASP A 197 -14.30 -30.19 -8.31
C ASP A 197 -14.74 -30.73 -9.69
N TYR A 198 -15.71 -31.64 -9.69
CA TYR A 198 -16.23 -32.25 -10.92
C TYR A 198 -16.71 -31.20 -11.93
N THR A 199 -17.45 -30.18 -11.47
CA THR A 199 -18.00 -29.13 -12.32
C THR A 199 -16.87 -28.30 -12.95
N THR A 200 -15.88 -27.91 -12.16
CA THR A 200 -14.71 -27.15 -12.62
C THR A 200 -13.95 -27.92 -13.68
N ARG A 201 -13.71 -29.22 -13.47
CA ARG A 201 -13.05 -30.09 -14.46
C ARG A 201 -13.87 -30.29 -15.73
N ALA A 202 -15.19 -30.43 -15.60
CA ALA A 202 -16.08 -30.55 -16.76
C ALA A 202 -16.09 -29.27 -17.61
N GLN A 203 -16.16 -28.09 -16.96
CA GLN A 203 -16.08 -26.79 -17.62
C GLN A 203 -14.72 -26.59 -18.30
N ALA A 204 -13.62 -26.89 -17.61
CA ALA A 204 -12.26 -26.73 -18.14
C ALA A 204 -11.94 -27.65 -19.33
N ARG A 205 -12.71 -28.73 -19.53
CA ARG A 205 -12.57 -29.67 -20.66
C ARG A 205 -13.67 -29.48 -21.72
N SER A 206 -14.46 -28.42 -21.63
CA SER A 206 -15.53 -28.12 -22.57
C SER A 206 -14.97 -27.82 -23.97
N TRP A 207 -15.66 -28.31 -25.01
CA TRP A 207 -15.41 -27.94 -26.40
C TRP A 207 -16.08 -26.63 -26.81
N SER A 208 -16.98 -26.12 -25.98
CA SER A 208 -17.62 -24.82 -26.13
C SER A 208 -16.93 -23.77 -25.28
N ASN A 209 -16.95 -22.52 -25.73
CA ASN A 209 -16.51 -21.37 -24.94
C ASN A 209 -17.45 -21.17 -23.75
N VAL A 210 -16.97 -21.46 -22.55
CA VAL A 210 -17.73 -21.34 -21.29
C VAL A 210 -16.84 -20.73 -20.21
N GLU A 211 -17.47 -20.10 -19.22
CA GLU A 211 -16.78 -19.66 -18.02
C GLU A 211 -16.45 -20.86 -17.12
N VAL A 212 -15.22 -20.92 -16.60
CA VAL A 212 -14.85 -21.85 -15.52
C VAL A 212 -15.16 -21.17 -14.19
N THR A 213 -16.39 -21.34 -13.74
CA THR A 213 -16.97 -20.55 -12.65
C THR A 213 -16.20 -20.70 -11.33
N GLY A 214 -15.66 -21.89 -11.05
CA GLY A 214 -14.84 -22.13 -9.85
C GLY A 214 -13.56 -21.28 -9.79
N TRP A 215 -12.89 -21.11 -10.94
CA TRP A 215 -11.67 -20.28 -11.02
C TRP A 215 -12.01 -18.78 -11.01
N SER A 216 -13.08 -18.37 -11.70
CA SER A 216 -13.59 -17.00 -11.62
C SER A 216 -13.94 -16.60 -10.18
N GLU A 217 -14.64 -17.48 -9.44
CA GLU A 217 -15.00 -17.26 -8.04
C GLU A 217 -13.76 -17.08 -7.16
N LEU A 218 -12.76 -17.96 -7.30
CA LEU A 218 -11.47 -17.87 -6.60
C LEU A 218 -10.80 -16.50 -6.81
N VAL A 219 -10.73 -16.05 -8.07
CA VAL A 219 -10.12 -14.75 -8.43
C VAL A 219 -10.87 -13.57 -7.82
N GLN A 220 -12.20 -13.58 -7.89
CA GLN A 220 -13.00 -12.48 -7.35
C GLN A 220 -12.91 -12.41 -5.83
N ALA A 221 -12.99 -13.56 -5.18
CA ALA A 221 -13.01 -13.67 -3.74
C ALA A 221 -11.65 -13.32 -3.10
N VAL A 222 -10.52 -13.80 -3.64
CA VAL A 222 -9.19 -13.43 -3.11
C VAL A 222 -8.93 -11.93 -3.24
N ARG A 223 -9.39 -11.30 -4.33
CA ARG A 223 -9.29 -9.85 -4.52
C ARG A 223 -10.21 -9.09 -3.56
N ALA A 224 -11.40 -9.60 -3.31
CA ALA A 224 -12.34 -9.01 -2.35
C ALA A 224 -11.78 -9.07 -0.92
N ASP A 225 -11.19 -10.20 -0.54
CA ASP A 225 -10.56 -10.43 0.75
C ASP A 225 -9.35 -9.51 0.97
N ALA A 226 -8.46 -9.39 -0.02
CA ALA A 226 -7.34 -8.44 0.04
C ALA A 226 -7.79 -6.98 0.18
N ARG A 227 -8.91 -6.58 -0.46
CA ARG A 227 -9.53 -5.25 -0.27
C ARG A 227 -10.13 -5.09 1.12
N ALA A 228 -10.72 -6.15 1.70
CA ALA A 228 -11.23 -6.12 3.06
C ALA A 228 -10.10 -5.85 4.07
N HIS A 229 -8.92 -6.45 3.88
CA HIS A 229 -7.74 -6.16 4.69
C HIS A 229 -7.30 -4.69 4.61
N LEU A 230 -7.31 -4.08 3.40
CA LEU A 230 -7.01 -2.65 3.27
C LEU A 230 -8.04 -1.76 3.98
N ARG A 231 -9.33 -2.06 3.83
CA ARG A 231 -10.41 -1.31 4.49
C ARG A 231 -10.30 -1.40 6.01
N ALA A 232 -10.03 -2.59 6.54
CA ALA A 232 -9.84 -2.82 7.96
C ALA A 232 -8.64 -2.05 8.52
N GLN A 233 -7.57 -1.87 7.75
CA GLN A 233 -6.43 -1.03 8.14
C GLN A 233 -6.76 0.47 8.06
N SER A 234 -7.38 0.93 6.97
CA SER A 234 -7.74 2.35 6.77
C SER A 234 -8.57 2.92 7.93
N GLY A 235 -9.53 2.13 8.44
CA GLY A 235 -10.39 2.56 9.55
C GLY A 235 -9.67 2.77 10.88
N ARG A 236 -8.47 2.20 11.09
CA ARG A 236 -7.76 2.27 12.39
C ARG A 236 -7.20 3.66 12.70
N ARG A 237 -6.91 4.45 11.67
CA ARG A 237 -6.26 5.78 11.81
C ARG A 237 -7.10 6.93 11.24
N GLY A 238 -8.41 6.72 11.09
CA GLY A 238 -9.34 7.76 10.65
C GLY A 238 -9.20 8.13 9.17
N GLY A 239 -8.85 7.18 8.32
CA GLY A 239 -8.80 7.40 6.88
C GLY A 239 -10.19 7.28 6.23
N ASP A 240 -10.53 8.26 5.41
CA ASP A 240 -11.81 8.36 4.68
C ASP A 240 -11.80 7.61 3.35
N GLY A 241 -10.62 7.34 2.78
CA GLY A 241 -10.46 6.68 1.49
C GLY A 241 -9.08 6.06 1.32
N VAL A 242 -8.90 5.26 0.27
CA VAL A 242 -7.61 4.64 -0.08
C VAL A 242 -7.29 4.89 -1.55
N ILE A 243 -6.12 5.43 -1.83
CA ILE A 243 -5.57 5.54 -3.18
C ILE A 243 -4.64 4.36 -3.41
N LEU A 244 -4.93 3.53 -4.41
CA LEU A 244 -4.11 2.36 -4.74
C LEU A 244 -2.92 2.78 -5.61
N SER A 245 -1.74 2.27 -5.24
CA SER A 245 -0.51 2.37 -6.03
C SER A 245 -0.42 1.24 -7.05
N SER A 246 -0.60 0.02 -6.56
CA SER A 246 -0.40 -1.19 -7.33
C SER A 246 -1.24 -2.33 -6.79
N GLY A 247 -1.64 -3.24 -7.68
CA GLY A 247 -2.21 -4.53 -7.33
C GLY A 247 -1.58 -5.63 -8.15
N ARG A 248 -1.26 -6.76 -7.51
CA ARG A 248 -0.74 -7.95 -8.19
C ARG A 248 -1.62 -9.14 -7.85
N LEU A 249 -1.97 -9.90 -8.88
CA LEU A 249 -2.65 -11.19 -8.77
C LEU A 249 -1.74 -12.26 -9.36
N ARG A 250 -1.49 -13.33 -8.61
CA ARG A 250 -0.79 -14.51 -9.07
C ARG A 250 -1.70 -15.70 -8.91
N ILE A 251 -1.71 -16.58 -9.90
CA ILE A 251 -2.52 -17.79 -9.89
C ILE A 251 -1.60 -18.92 -10.36
N TRP A 252 -1.66 -20.05 -9.68
CA TRP A 252 -0.95 -21.27 -10.06
C TRP A 252 -1.72 -22.49 -9.54
N ASP A 253 -1.38 -23.67 -10.04
CA ASP A 253 -1.90 -24.93 -9.55
C ASP A 253 -0.89 -25.66 -8.67
N GLU A 254 -1.39 -26.40 -7.69
CA GLU A 254 -0.64 -27.30 -6.83
C GLU A 254 -1.35 -28.67 -6.77
N PRO A 255 -0.63 -29.79 -6.61
CA PRO A 255 -1.25 -31.07 -6.32
C PRO A 255 -2.08 -30.99 -5.04
N CYS A 256 -3.30 -31.52 -5.07
CA CYS A 256 -4.20 -31.46 -3.93
C CYS A 256 -3.69 -32.33 -2.78
N ILE A 257 -3.30 -31.70 -1.66
CA ILE A 257 -2.76 -32.42 -0.49
C ILE A 257 -3.76 -33.38 0.14
N ARG A 258 -5.06 -33.11 -0.01
CA ARG A 258 -6.13 -33.93 0.58
C ARG A 258 -6.47 -35.15 -0.25
N SER A 259 -6.18 -35.11 -1.55
CA SER A 259 -6.61 -36.13 -2.51
C SER A 259 -5.87 -37.46 -2.39
N GLY A 260 -4.65 -37.44 -1.84
CA GLY A 260 -3.82 -38.64 -1.66
C GLY A 260 -3.22 -39.21 -2.96
N ASN A 261 -3.55 -38.66 -4.13
CA ASN A 261 -2.90 -38.94 -5.42
C ASN A 261 -2.54 -37.63 -6.13
N ASN A 262 -1.58 -37.66 -7.06
CA ASN A 262 -1.05 -36.43 -7.66
C ASN A 262 -1.89 -35.92 -8.86
N ASP A 263 -2.98 -36.59 -9.21
CA ASP A 263 -3.78 -36.27 -10.40
C ASP A 263 -4.83 -35.18 -10.15
N GLN A 264 -5.20 -34.95 -8.89
CA GLN A 264 -6.13 -33.90 -8.52
C GLN A 264 -5.40 -32.61 -8.17
N LYS A 265 -5.93 -31.48 -8.64
CA LYS A 265 -5.30 -30.17 -8.54
C LYS A 265 -6.12 -29.23 -7.68
N ASP A 266 -5.40 -28.40 -6.94
CA ASP A 266 -5.92 -27.22 -6.27
C ASP A 266 -5.38 -25.98 -6.99
N HIS A 267 -6.23 -25.00 -7.27
CA HIS A 267 -5.83 -23.70 -7.74
C HIS A 267 -5.62 -22.77 -6.56
N VAL A 268 -4.45 -22.14 -6.53
CA VAL A 268 -4.06 -21.15 -5.52
C VAL A 268 -4.01 -19.78 -6.19
N ALA A 269 -4.59 -18.79 -5.53
CA ALA A 269 -4.51 -17.41 -5.94
C ALA A 269 -3.94 -16.54 -4.81
N GLU A 270 -3.02 -15.66 -5.14
CA GLU A 270 -2.43 -14.67 -4.26
C GLU A 270 -2.77 -13.28 -4.79
N ALA A 271 -3.47 -12.48 -3.99
CA ALA A 271 -3.73 -11.08 -4.29
C ALA A 271 -3.00 -10.18 -3.30
N THR A 272 -2.23 -9.23 -3.82
CA THR A 272 -1.56 -8.19 -3.04
C THR A 272 -1.97 -6.82 -3.57
N LEU A 273 -2.21 -5.88 -2.65
CA LEU A 273 -2.63 -4.52 -2.94
C LEU A 273 -1.80 -3.57 -2.06
N LEU A 274 -1.24 -2.54 -2.68
CA LEU A 274 -0.52 -1.45 -1.99
C LEU A 274 -1.28 -0.15 -2.24
N GLY A 275 -1.47 0.65 -1.20
CA GLY A 275 -2.11 1.96 -1.34
C GLY A 275 -1.87 2.83 -0.13
N THR A 276 -2.23 4.11 -0.24
CA THR A 276 -2.18 5.05 0.89
C THR A 276 -3.59 5.41 1.29
N THR A 277 -3.89 5.29 2.58
CA THR A 277 -5.12 5.84 3.12
C THR A 277 -5.00 7.35 3.27
N VAL A 278 -6.08 8.05 2.95
CA VAL A 278 -6.17 9.51 2.92
C VAL A 278 -7.30 9.98 3.80
N ALA A 279 -7.12 11.14 4.41
CA ALA A 279 -8.13 11.81 5.20
C ALA A 279 -8.39 13.21 4.62
N ARG A 280 -9.64 13.63 4.66
CA ARG A 280 -10.01 14.99 4.29
C ARG A 280 -9.58 15.93 5.41
N PHE A 281 -9.02 17.07 5.05
CA PHE A 281 -8.71 18.12 6.00
C PHE A 281 -9.32 19.44 5.54
N THR A 282 -9.67 20.28 6.51
CA THR A 282 -10.16 21.63 6.23
C THR A 282 -8.98 22.60 6.30
N THR A 283 -8.67 23.23 5.18
CA THR A 283 -7.90 24.47 5.22
C THR A 283 -8.82 25.58 5.71
N ALA A 284 -8.33 26.46 6.58
CA ALA A 284 -9.08 27.62 7.03
C ALA A 284 -9.36 28.51 5.82
N ARG A 285 -10.55 28.32 5.22
CA ARG A 285 -11.17 29.16 4.20
C ARG A 285 -10.32 29.33 2.94
N GLU A 286 -10.61 28.49 1.95
CA GLU A 286 -10.41 28.87 0.56
C GLU A 286 -11.21 30.17 0.35
N GLN A 287 -10.54 31.32 0.39
CA GLN A 287 -11.16 32.54 -0.13
C GLN A 287 -11.48 32.19 -1.59
N PRO A 288 -12.75 32.29 -2.02
CA PRO A 288 -13.07 32.06 -3.43
C PRO A 288 -12.11 32.93 -4.24
N PRO A 289 -11.51 32.41 -5.32
CA PRO A 289 -10.54 33.17 -6.11
C PRO A 289 -11.18 34.52 -6.39
N ARG A 290 -10.59 35.59 -5.84
CA ARG A 290 -11.03 36.94 -6.16
C ARG A 290 -10.81 37.04 -7.65
N THR A 291 -11.90 37.03 -8.42
CA THR A 291 -11.85 37.33 -9.84
C THR A 291 -11.07 38.63 -9.96
N LEU A 292 -9.86 38.55 -10.48
CA LEU A 292 -9.11 39.74 -10.85
C LEU A 292 -10.01 40.46 -11.84
N THR A 293 -10.47 41.65 -11.45
CA THR A 293 -11.20 42.53 -12.35
C THR A 293 -10.23 42.86 -13.47
N VAL A 294 -10.32 42.16 -14.60
CA VAL A 294 -9.52 42.44 -15.78
C VAL A 294 -9.83 43.87 -16.18
N MET A 295 -8.87 44.78 -16.01
CA MET A 295 -9.00 46.14 -16.50
C MET A 295 -9.06 46.07 -18.02
N PRO A 296 -10.16 46.48 -18.67
CA PRO A 296 -10.22 46.49 -20.12
C PRO A 296 -9.17 47.49 -20.64
N LEU A 297 -8.25 47.01 -21.49
CA LEU A 297 -7.25 47.85 -22.17
C LEU A 297 -7.87 48.75 -23.24
N ASP A 298 -9.12 48.46 -23.63
CA ASP A 298 -9.92 49.28 -24.53
C ASP A 298 -10.54 50.48 -23.76
N PRO A 299 -10.20 51.74 -24.13
CA PRO A 299 -10.72 52.95 -23.50
C PRO A 299 -12.25 53.06 -23.51
N GLU A 300 -12.93 52.53 -24.54
CA GLU A 300 -14.38 52.59 -24.65
C GLU A 300 -15.08 51.61 -23.70
N ARG A 301 -14.55 50.39 -23.59
CA ARG A 301 -15.00 49.40 -22.60
C ARG A 301 -14.80 49.87 -21.17
N ARG A 302 -13.68 50.55 -20.88
CA ARG A 302 -13.38 51.12 -19.55
C ARG A 302 -14.43 52.14 -19.08
N ARG A 303 -14.87 53.03 -19.99
CA ARG A 303 -15.92 54.04 -19.69
C ARG A 303 -17.30 53.44 -19.43
N ARG A 304 -17.62 52.30 -20.06
CA ARG A 304 -18.89 51.57 -19.85
C ARG A 304 -18.92 50.83 -18.52
N THR A 305 -17.81 50.23 -18.10
CA THR A 305 -17.71 49.51 -16.82
C THR A 305 -17.82 50.43 -15.60
N THR A 306 -17.27 51.65 -15.67
CA THR A 306 -17.34 52.64 -14.57
C THR A 306 -18.72 53.29 -14.41
N ARG A 307 -19.56 53.28 -15.46
CA ARG A 307 -20.92 53.82 -15.39
C ARG A 307 -21.91 52.89 -14.72
N ARG A 308 -21.73 51.56 -14.80
CA ARG A 308 -22.66 50.59 -14.18
C ARG A 308 -22.55 50.54 -12.67
N THR A 309 -21.38 50.80 -12.09
CA THR A 309 -21.18 50.77 -10.63
C THR A 309 -21.76 51.97 -9.88
N ALA A 310 -22.11 53.06 -10.57
CA ALA A 310 -22.68 54.26 -9.95
C ALA A 310 -24.22 54.23 -9.86
N THR A 311 -24.89 53.28 -10.52
CA THR A 311 -26.36 53.23 -10.60
C THR A 311 -26.99 52.20 -9.65
N ASP A 312 -26.20 51.34 -8.99
CA ASP A 312 -26.66 50.31 -8.04
C ASP A 312 -26.42 50.67 -6.55
N MET A 313 -26.34 51.97 -6.21
CA MET A 313 -26.31 52.44 -4.81
C MET A 313 -27.49 53.36 -4.46
N ARG A 314 -28.71 52.96 -4.83
CA ARG A 314 -29.94 53.46 -4.21
C ARG A 314 -30.83 52.31 -3.80
#